data_AF-A0AAV9H6N1-F1
#
_entry.id   AF-A0AAV9H6N1-F1
#
_cell.length_a   1.000
_cell.length_b   1.000
_cell.length_c   1.000
_cell.angle_alpha   90.00
_cell.angle_beta   90.00
_cell.angle_gamma   90.00
#
_symmetry.space_group_name_H-M   'P 1'
#
loop_
_entity.id
_entity.type
_entity.pdbx_description
1 polymer ?
#
loop_
_entity_poly.entity_id
_entity_poly.type
_entity_poly.pdbx_seq_one_letter_code
_entity_poly.pdbx_strand_id
1 'polypeptide(L)'
;MDATSNIDTNLPIETEWPVDYGILRNYPPYFDIITASQRFSLVSSLYGPGNILCWFFLILSVLVSWRWNPAHAKHDTITADFITVLCMPVVSVGHFIHLVWSCRTQDVAGLKAILTADYLAAIEMVAAIEAPLTVCEDFIACASILCFFAWRRGHKRRLLLVGGVGVLCWVVELLLLVDWVPYASATFIRPFYFHHLPLFFCLFLSQVLTFACYFLEILLRGAVMAVGARDTESGKKSRGWFAPGRYSKWMFGSSPLVACLGAMWIKYGWVYRASLVMNSVRFLPRSSMGFAELDQMFAAVGGLMALAFSLQDARRERTRERRKSGELRKATAQARWGR
;
A
#
# COMPACT_ATOMS: atom_id res chain seq x y z
N MET A 1 -1.27 -63.78 -26.31
CA MET A 1 -0.35 -63.02 -27.18
C MET A 1 -0.96 -61.62 -27.33
N ASP A 2 -1.09 -60.82 -26.29
CA ASP A 2 -0.10 -60.32 -25.31
C ASP A 2 1.15 -59.75 -25.96
N ALA A 3 1.08 -58.44 -26.21
CA ALA A 3 2.21 -57.53 -26.29
C ALA A 3 1.74 -56.14 -25.82
N THR A 4 1.69 -56.00 -24.50
CA THR A 4 1.69 -54.72 -23.79
C THR A 4 3.07 -54.08 -23.93
N SER A 5 3.14 -52.85 -24.43
CA SER A 5 4.32 -52.00 -24.27
C SER A 5 3.97 -50.78 -23.43
N ASN A 6 4.32 -50.89 -22.14
CA ASN A 6 4.43 -49.79 -21.20
C ASN A 6 5.31 -48.67 -21.78
N ILE A 7 4.80 -47.46 -21.76
CA ILE A 7 5.63 -46.26 -21.73
C ILE A 7 5.22 -45.49 -20.47
N ASP A 8 5.94 -45.81 -19.39
CA ASP A 8 6.09 -44.96 -18.23
C ASP A 8 6.89 -43.72 -18.66
N THR A 9 6.23 -42.58 -18.77
CA THR A 9 6.91 -41.29 -18.71
C THR A 9 6.43 -40.55 -17.48
N ASN A 10 7.31 -40.60 -16.48
CA ASN A 10 7.40 -39.74 -15.31
C ASN A 10 6.88 -38.32 -15.61
N LEU A 11 5.66 -38.03 -15.16
CA LEU A 11 5.24 -36.65 -14.94
C LEU A 11 6.01 -36.12 -13.74
N PRO A 12 6.69 -34.96 -13.85
CA PRO A 12 7.28 -34.34 -12.69
C PRO A 12 6.15 -34.01 -11.70
N ILE A 13 6.34 -34.41 -10.46
CA ILE A 13 5.56 -33.96 -9.31
C ILE A 13 5.85 -32.46 -9.17
N GLU A 14 5.18 -31.65 -9.98
CA GLU A 14 5.01 -30.24 -9.68
C GLU A 14 4.14 -30.19 -8.44
N THR A 15 4.73 -29.74 -7.34
CA THR A 15 4.03 -29.30 -6.15
C THR A 15 3.20 -28.06 -6.51
N GLU A 16 2.17 -28.25 -7.32
CA GLU A 16 1.07 -27.32 -7.43
C GLU A 16 0.41 -27.26 -6.07
N TRP A 17 0.38 -26.06 -5.49
CA TRP A 17 -0.51 -25.78 -4.38
C TRP A 17 -1.91 -26.27 -4.77
N PRO A 18 -2.61 -27.07 -3.94
CA PRO A 18 -4.00 -27.38 -4.19
C PRO A 18 -4.77 -26.08 -4.03
N VAL A 19 -4.91 -25.33 -5.12
CA VAL A 19 -5.79 -24.18 -5.17
C VAL A 19 -7.18 -24.79 -5.26
N ASP A 20 -7.85 -24.84 -4.11
CA ASP A 20 -9.27 -25.13 -4.01
C ASP A 20 -10.02 -24.07 -4.85
N TYR A 21 -10.30 -24.38 -6.12
CA TYR A 21 -11.01 -23.53 -7.08
C TYR A 21 -12.52 -23.48 -6.76
N GLY A 22 -12.87 -23.19 -5.50
CA GLY A 22 -14.21 -22.77 -5.11
C GLY A 22 -14.68 -21.46 -5.80
N ILE A 23 -13.89 -20.92 -6.73
CA ILE A 23 -14.15 -19.74 -7.57
C ILE A 23 -14.75 -20.14 -8.93
N LEU A 24 -14.94 -21.44 -9.24
CA LEU A 24 -15.71 -21.90 -10.40
C LEU A 24 -17.24 -21.89 -10.15
N ARG A 25 -17.77 -20.91 -9.41
CA ARG A 25 -19.14 -20.99 -8.94
C ARG A 25 -20.23 -20.69 -9.98
N ASN A 26 -19.90 -20.30 -11.21
CA ASN A 26 -20.90 -19.91 -12.22
C ASN A 26 -20.56 -20.23 -13.69
N TYR A 27 -19.54 -21.04 -14.00
CA TYR A 27 -19.25 -21.35 -15.41
C TYR A 27 -20.00 -22.62 -15.85
N PRO A 28 -20.77 -22.59 -16.96
CA PRO A 28 -21.37 -23.80 -17.53
C PRO A 28 -20.29 -24.81 -17.95
N PRO A 29 -20.61 -26.11 -18.03
CA PRO A 29 -19.64 -27.22 -18.00
C PRO A 29 -18.83 -27.44 -19.29
N TYR A 30 -18.64 -26.42 -20.13
CA TYR A 30 -18.04 -26.57 -21.47
C TYR A 30 -16.84 -25.64 -21.77
N PHE A 31 -16.29 -24.95 -20.77
CA PHE A 31 -15.06 -24.16 -20.97
C PHE A 31 -13.81 -25.00 -20.71
N ASP A 32 -12.88 -24.97 -21.67
CA ASP A 32 -11.48 -25.35 -21.46
C ASP A 32 -11.00 -24.79 -20.12
N ILE A 33 -10.39 -25.63 -19.29
CA ILE A 33 -9.84 -25.23 -18.00
C ILE A 33 -8.71 -24.23 -18.28
N ILE A 34 -9.00 -22.93 -18.20
CA ILE A 34 -7.98 -21.88 -18.32
C ILE A 34 -7.00 -22.07 -17.17
N THR A 35 -5.77 -22.43 -17.51
CA THR A 35 -4.70 -22.62 -16.52
C THR A 35 -4.27 -21.28 -15.93
N ALA A 36 -3.71 -21.30 -14.72
CA ALA A 36 -3.21 -20.07 -14.09
C ALA A 36 -2.09 -19.40 -14.92
N SER A 37 -1.21 -20.20 -15.53
CA SER A 37 -0.14 -19.71 -16.40
C SER A 37 -0.68 -18.95 -17.62
N GLN A 38 -1.77 -19.43 -18.23
CA GLN A 38 -2.45 -18.75 -19.33
C GLN A 38 -3.10 -17.44 -18.85
N ARG A 39 -3.91 -17.48 -17.78
CA ARG A 39 -4.60 -16.27 -17.28
C ARG A 39 -3.63 -15.13 -16.95
N PHE A 40 -2.47 -15.44 -16.39
CA PHE A 40 -1.50 -14.44 -15.95
C PHE A 40 -0.36 -14.21 -16.95
N SER A 41 -0.51 -14.65 -18.20
CA SER A 41 0.51 -14.52 -19.25
C SER A 41 0.92 -13.06 -19.51
N LEU A 42 -0.05 -12.14 -19.46
CA LEU A 42 0.15 -10.69 -19.67
C LEU A 42 0.52 -9.94 -18.39
N VAL A 43 0.58 -10.60 -17.23
CA VAL A 43 0.94 -9.95 -15.97
C VAL A 43 2.45 -9.72 -15.94
N SER A 44 2.84 -8.45 -15.85
CA SER A 44 4.25 -8.06 -15.73
C SER A 44 4.93 -8.67 -14.49
N SER A 45 6.18 -9.09 -14.65
CA SER A 45 7.05 -9.58 -13.55
C SER A 45 7.31 -8.58 -12.44
N LEU A 46 7.09 -7.29 -12.72
CA LEU A 46 7.11 -6.25 -11.71
C LEU A 46 6.13 -6.53 -10.56
N TYR A 47 4.98 -7.13 -10.85
CA TYR A 47 3.96 -7.47 -9.86
C TYR A 47 4.09 -8.89 -9.32
N GLY A 48 5.19 -9.57 -9.65
CA GLY A 48 5.53 -10.87 -9.10
C GLY A 48 5.62 -10.84 -7.57
N PRO A 49 5.41 -12.00 -6.93
CA PRO A 49 5.24 -12.06 -5.49
C PRO A 49 6.51 -11.65 -4.72
N GLY A 50 7.68 -11.85 -5.30
CA GLY A 50 8.96 -11.43 -4.73
C GLY A 50 9.14 -9.92 -4.69
N ASN A 51 8.82 -9.24 -5.79
CA ASN A 51 8.87 -7.78 -5.88
C ASN A 51 7.89 -7.10 -4.92
N ILE A 52 6.69 -7.67 -4.78
CA ILE A 52 5.66 -7.12 -3.89
C ILE A 52 6.05 -7.35 -2.42
N LEU A 53 6.60 -8.52 -2.06
CA LEU A 53 7.16 -8.72 -0.72
C LEU A 53 8.31 -7.75 -0.42
N CYS A 54 9.21 -7.55 -1.39
CA CYS A 54 10.28 -6.57 -1.28
C CYS A 54 9.73 -5.18 -0.94
N TRP A 55 8.71 -4.74 -1.69
CA TRP A 55 8.05 -3.47 -1.47
C TRP A 55 7.41 -3.36 -0.08
N PHE A 56 6.75 -4.41 0.42
CA PHE A 56 6.22 -4.43 1.80
C PHE A 56 7.33 -4.34 2.85
N PHE A 57 8.47 -5.01 2.65
CA PHE A 57 9.61 -4.87 3.55
C PHE A 57 10.20 -3.45 3.52
N LEU A 58 10.21 -2.79 2.37
CA LEU A 58 10.60 -1.38 2.27
C LEU A 58 9.63 -0.44 2.99
N ILE A 59 8.31 -0.67 2.89
CA ILE A 59 7.31 0.08 3.67
C ILE A 59 7.61 -0.09 5.17
N LEU A 60 7.86 -1.32 5.62
CA LEU A 60 8.19 -1.59 7.01
C LEU A 60 9.52 -0.96 7.42
N SER A 61 10.54 -0.96 6.55
CA SER A 61 11.82 -0.26 6.75
C SER A 61 11.60 1.23 6.99
N VAL A 62 10.77 1.88 6.16
CA VAL A 62 10.42 3.30 6.32
C VAL A 62 9.71 3.56 7.64
N LEU A 63 8.74 2.72 8.01
CA LEU A 63 8.02 2.82 9.28
C LEU A 63 8.95 2.66 10.49
N VAL A 64 9.86 1.68 10.45
CA VAL A 64 10.91 1.46 11.46
C VAL A 64 11.78 2.71 11.59
N SER A 65 12.25 3.25 10.47
CA SER A 65 13.07 4.46 10.43
C SER A 65 12.34 5.67 11.02
N TRP A 66 11.07 5.87 10.69
CA TRP A 66 10.29 6.99 11.19
C TRP A 66 9.92 6.85 12.67
N ARG A 67 9.70 5.62 13.14
CA ARG A 67 9.19 5.36 14.49
C ARG A 67 10.28 5.12 15.52
N TRP A 68 11.35 4.42 15.11
CA TRP A 68 12.34 3.85 16.02
C TRP A 68 13.74 4.40 15.85
N ASN A 69 14.13 4.91 14.67
CA ASN A 69 15.41 5.59 14.51
C ASN A 69 15.30 7.06 14.93
N PRO A 70 15.88 7.47 16.07
CA PRO A 70 15.71 8.83 16.57
C PRO A 70 16.39 9.90 15.71
N ALA A 71 17.42 9.55 14.93
CA ALA A 71 18.02 10.47 13.97
C ALA A 71 17.02 10.81 12.86
N HIS A 72 16.42 9.80 12.24
CA HIS A 72 15.47 10.00 11.13
C HIS A 72 14.07 10.43 11.58
N ALA A 73 13.71 10.19 12.84
CA ALA A 73 12.42 10.57 13.41
C ALA A 73 12.34 12.05 13.82
N LYS A 74 13.47 12.76 13.90
CA LYS A 74 13.52 14.20 14.23
C LYS A 74 13.59 15.11 13.00
N HIS A 75 14.07 14.58 11.88
CA HIS A 75 14.27 15.33 10.65
C HIS A 75 13.29 14.87 9.58
N ASP A 76 12.73 15.81 8.82
CA ASP A 76 11.87 15.56 7.66
C ASP A 76 12.72 15.29 6.42
N THR A 77 13.54 14.23 6.49
CA THR A 77 14.40 13.76 5.39
C THR A 77 13.65 12.78 4.49
N ILE A 78 13.91 12.84 3.19
CA ILE A 78 13.44 11.89 2.18
C ILE A 78 14.55 10.85 2.03
N THR A 79 14.30 9.60 2.42
CA THR A 79 15.26 8.50 2.30
C THR A 79 15.09 7.78 0.96
N ALA A 80 16.13 7.07 0.50
CA ALA A 80 16.06 6.27 -0.72
C ALA A 80 14.94 5.22 -0.63
N ASP A 81 14.85 4.47 0.47
CA ASP A 81 13.76 3.51 0.72
C ASP A 81 12.38 4.15 0.60
N PHE A 82 12.22 5.39 1.09
CA PHE A 82 10.95 6.10 1.00
C PHE A 82 10.60 6.48 -0.42
N ILE A 83 11.58 6.87 -1.25
CA ILE A 83 11.36 7.11 -2.68
C ILE A 83 10.94 5.80 -3.36
N THR A 84 11.64 4.69 -3.11
CA THR A 84 11.30 3.39 -3.70
C THR A 84 9.90 2.92 -3.32
N VAL A 85 9.49 3.13 -2.06
CA VAL A 85 8.11 2.85 -1.60
C VAL A 85 7.07 3.61 -2.42
N LEU A 86 7.35 4.87 -2.78
CA LEU A 86 6.45 5.69 -3.58
C LEU A 86 6.53 5.41 -5.09
N CYS A 87 7.68 4.96 -5.60
CA CYS A 87 7.84 4.65 -7.01
C CYS A 87 6.94 3.50 -7.46
N MET A 88 6.79 2.45 -6.66
CA MET A 88 5.98 1.28 -7.01
C MET A 88 4.51 1.63 -7.33
N PRO A 89 3.74 2.34 -6.48
CA PRO A 89 2.38 2.77 -6.82
C PRO A 89 2.35 3.79 -7.97
N VAL A 90 3.33 4.68 -8.10
CA VAL A 90 3.40 5.63 -9.23
C VAL A 90 3.55 4.90 -10.56
N VAL A 91 4.45 3.91 -10.64
CA VAL A 91 4.62 3.06 -11.82
C VAL A 91 3.36 2.25 -12.08
N SER A 92 2.71 1.76 -11.03
CA SER A 92 1.45 1.01 -11.13
C SER A 92 0.33 1.85 -11.73
N VAL A 93 0.20 3.12 -11.33
CA VAL A 93 -0.77 4.05 -11.93
C VAL A 93 -0.46 4.29 -13.40
N GLY A 94 0.81 4.54 -13.76
CA GLY A 94 1.21 4.74 -15.15
C GLY A 94 0.92 3.51 -16.01
N HIS A 95 1.24 2.31 -15.51
CA HIS A 95 0.98 1.05 -16.20
C HIS A 95 -0.54 0.81 -16.34
N PHE A 96 -1.33 1.07 -15.30
CA PHE A 96 -2.79 0.99 -15.37
C PHE A 96 -3.38 1.92 -16.43
N ILE A 97 -2.99 3.20 -16.42
CA ILE A 97 -3.48 4.20 -17.38
C ILE A 97 -3.12 3.77 -18.80
N HIS A 98 -1.89 3.28 -19.01
CA HIS A 98 -1.47 2.75 -20.30
C HIS A 98 -2.37 1.59 -20.74
N LEU A 99 -2.61 0.59 -19.89
CA LEU A 99 -3.47 -0.55 -20.21
C LEU A 99 -4.89 -0.11 -20.57
N VAL A 100 -5.52 0.73 -19.74
CA VAL A 100 -6.88 1.24 -20.00
C VAL A 100 -6.94 2.08 -21.27
N TRP A 101 -5.91 2.88 -21.54
CA TRP A 101 -5.84 3.65 -22.78
C TRP A 101 -5.68 2.75 -24.01
N SER A 102 -4.84 1.72 -23.92
CA SER A 102 -4.69 0.71 -24.97
C SER A 102 -6.02 -0.02 -25.22
N CYS A 103 -6.74 -0.44 -24.17
CA CYS A 103 -8.08 -1.02 -24.31
C CYS A 103 -9.01 -0.10 -25.12
N ARG A 104 -9.05 1.19 -24.76
CA ARG A 104 -9.99 2.15 -25.37
C ARG A 104 -9.67 2.50 -26.81
N THR A 105 -8.40 2.43 -27.19
CA THR A 105 -7.96 2.79 -28.55
C THR A 105 -7.94 1.59 -29.50
N GLN A 106 -7.74 0.38 -28.99
CA GLN A 106 -7.62 -0.84 -29.80
C GLN A 106 -8.92 -1.64 -29.91
N ASP A 107 -9.79 -1.63 -28.89
CA ASP A 107 -11.03 -2.41 -28.90
C ASP A 107 -12.27 -1.55 -29.17
N VAL A 108 -13.06 -1.99 -30.16
CA VAL A 108 -14.35 -1.36 -30.54
C VAL A 108 -15.40 -1.48 -29.42
N ALA A 109 -15.23 -2.46 -28.52
CA ALA A 109 -16.22 -2.80 -27.50
C ALA A 109 -16.09 -1.98 -26.19
N GLY A 110 -15.00 -1.21 -26.03
CA GLY A 110 -14.75 -0.39 -24.85
C GLY A 110 -14.39 -1.19 -23.57
N LEU A 111 -13.92 -0.47 -22.54
CA LEU A 111 -13.40 -1.07 -21.30
C LEU A 111 -14.43 -1.98 -20.61
N LYS A 112 -15.69 -1.56 -20.56
CA LYS A 112 -16.78 -2.33 -19.93
C LYS A 112 -16.95 -3.72 -20.55
N ALA A 113 -16.87 -3.83 -21.87
CA ALA A 113 -17.04 -5.11 -22.55
C ALA A 113 -15.90 -6.08 -22.20
N ILE A 114 -14.66 -5.58 -22.17
CA ILE A 114 -13.48 -6.38 -21.79
C ILE A 114 -13.61 -6.88 -20.34
N LEU A 115 -14.05 -6.02 -19.42
CA LEU A 115 -14.24 -6.39 -18.01
C LEU A 115 -15.31 -7.47 -17.79
N THR A 116 -16.27 -7.61 -18.72
CA THR A 116 -17.36 -8.59 -18.64
C THR A 116 -17.17 -9.81 -19.55
N ALA A 117 -16.19 -9.76 -20.45
CA ALA A 117 -16.00 -10.78 -21.47
C ALA A 117 -15.33 -12.05 -20.90
N ASP A 118 -15.71 -13.19 -21.46
CA ASP A 118 -15.33 -14.54 -21.01
C ASP A 118 -14.32 -15.25 -21.93
N TYR A 119 -13.85 -14.60 -22.99
CA TYR A 119 -12.80 -15.14 -23.86
C TYR A 119 -11.39 -14.91 -23.29
N LEU A 120 -10.45 -15.79 -23.66
CA LEU A 120 -9.11 -15.85 -23.07
C LEU A 120 -8.37 -14.51 -23.11
N ALA A 121 -8.32 -13.83 -24.26
CA ALA A 121 -7.60 -12.57 -24.40
C ALA A 121 -8.15 -11.44 -23.50
N ALA A 122 -9.48 -11.38 -23.27
CA ALA A 122 -10.05 -10.45 -22.30
C ALA A 122 -9.67 -10.82 -20.87
N ILE A 123 -9.67 -12.11 -20.54
CA ILE A 123 -9.29 -12.58 -19.20
C ILE A 123 -7.82 -12.26 -18.89
N GLU A 124 -6.92 -12.45 -19.84
CA GLU A 124 -5.49 -12.11 -19.71
C GLU A 124 -5.31 -10.59 -19.52
N MET A 125 -6.06 -9.78 -20.27
CA MET A 125 -6.02 -8.32 -20.15
C MET A 125 -6.58 -7.84 -18.81
N VAL A 126 -7.68 -8.42 -18.34
CA VAL A 126 -8.26 -8.13 -17.02
C VAL A 126 -7.27 -8.50 -15.92
N ALA A 127 -6.58 -9.63 -16.02
CA ALA A 127 -5.54 -10.01 -15.07
C ALA A 127 -4.37 -9.01 -15.07
N ALA A 128 -3.95 -8.53 -16.25
CA ALA A 128 -2.93 -7.49 -16.38
C ALA A 128 -3.35 -6.15 -15.77
N ILE A 129 -4.65 -5.80 -15.82
CA ILE A 129 -5.23 -4.61 -15.16
C ILE A 129 -5.35 -4.82 -13.63
N GLU A 130 -5.69 -6.04 -13.20
CA GLU A 130 -5.88 -6.41 -11.80
C GLU A 130 -4.59 -6.22 -10.97
N ALA A 131 -3.44 -6.51 -11.57
CA ALA A 131 -2.14 -6.44 -10.90
C ALA A 131 -1.72 -5.01 -10.46
N PRO A 132 -1.66 -3.98 -11.32
CA PRO A 132 -1.38 -2.60 -10.90
C PRO A 132 -2.47 -2.03 -9.99
N LEU A 133 -3.74 -2.39 -10.23
CA LEU A 133 -4.86 -1.95 -9.40
C LEU A 133 -4.70 -2.45 -7.96
N THR A 134 -4.26 -3.70 -7.79
CA THR A 134 -3.96 -4.29 -6.49
C THR A 134 -2.92 -3.48 -5.72
N VAL A 135 -1.83 -3.07 -6.39
CA VAL A 135 -0.76 -2.27 -5.76
C VAL A 135 -1.28 -0.88 -5.36
N CYS A 136 -2.08 -0.24 -6.20
CA CYS A 136 -2.69 1.06 -5.90
C CYS A 136 -3.59 0.96 -4.67
N GLU A 137 -4.41 -0.08 -4.60
CA GLU A 137 -5.33 -0.33 -3.50
C GLU A 137 -4.60 -0.62 -2.17
N ASP A 138 -3.55 -1.46 -2.21
CA ASP A 138 -2.72 -1.75 -1.04
C ASP A 138 -1.96 -0.49 -0.59
N PHE A 139 -1.49 0.33 -1.54
CA PHE A 139 -0.85 1.60 -1.20
C PHE A 139 -1.83 2.59 -0.57
N ILE A 140 -3.09 2.68 -1.00
CA ILE A 140 -4.11 3.54 -0.37
C ILE A 140 -4.23 3.21 1.13
N ALA A 141 -4.22 1.91 1.49
CA ALA A 141 -4.25 1.46 2.87
C ALA A 141 -2.96 1.83 3.62
N CYS A 142 -1.79 1.54 3.03
CA CYS A 142 -0.49 1.88 3.63
C CYS A 142 -0.28 3.40 3.76
N ALA A 143 -0.79 4.19 2.81
CA ALA A 143 -0.68 5.64 2.78
C ALA A 143 -1.34 6.27 4.00
N SER A 144 -2.48 5.75 4.47
CA SER A 144 -3.12 6.22 5.70
C SER A 144 -2.24 6.02 6.94
N ILE A 145 -1.56 4.88 7.03
CA ILE A 145 -0.62 4.57 8.13
C ILE A 145 0.61 5.49 8.05
N LEU A 146 1.21 5.61 6.87
CA LEU A 146 2.36 6.49 6.63
C LEU A 146 2.01 7.95 6.92
N CYS A 147 0.85 8.41 6.45
CA CYS A 147 0.34 9.75 6.72
C CYS A 147 0.18 10.02 8.21
N PHE A 148 -0.37 9.06 8.97
CA PHE A 148 -0.49 9.18 10.41
C PHE A 148 0.88 9.38 11.10
N PHE A 149 1.90 8.59 10.72
CA PHE A 149 3.22 8.72 11.31
C PHE A 149 3.95 10.01 10.91
N ALA A 150 3.86 10.42 9.64
CA ALA A 150 4.41 11.69 9.17
C ALA A 150 3.73 12.88 9.88
N TRP A 151 2.41 12.83 10.02
CA TRP A 151 1.62 13.84 10.72
C TRP A 151 2.00 13.97 12.19
N ARG A 152 2.08 12.84 12.92
CA ARG A 152 2.42 12.82 14.35
C ARG A 152 3.74 13.52 14.65
N ARG A 153 4.66 13.54 13.69
CA ARG A 153 5.96 14.21 13.79
C ARG A 153 5.99 15.61 13.15
N GLY A 154 4.92 16.04 12.49
CA GLY A 154 4.85 17.32 11.78
C GLY A 154 5.72 17.37 10.53
N HIS A 155 6.02 16.21 9.94
CA HIS A 155 6.88 16.08 8.76
C HIS A 155 6.06 16.35 7.48
N LYS A 156 6.15 17.59 6.99
CA LYS A 156 5.28 18.08 5.90
C LYS A 156 5.66 17.49 4.54
N ARG A 157 6.96 17.32 4.27
CA ARG A 157 7.43 16.81 2.97
C ARG A 157 7.02 15.36 2.78
N ARG A 158 7.27 14.52 3.79
CA ARG A 158 6.81 13.13 3.81
C ARG A 158 5.30 13.03 3.63
N LEU A 159 4.54 13.90 4.30
CA LEU A 159 3.09 13.84 4.20
C LEU A 159 2.56 14.26 2.83
N LEU A 160 3.10 15.34 2.24
CA LEU A 160 2.71 15.78 0.90
C LEU A 160 3.01 14.72 -0.16
N LEU A 161 4.17 14.04 -0.06
CA LEU A 161 4.53 12.98 -1.00
C LEU A 161 3.63 11.74 -0.86
N VAL A 162 3.40 11.25 0.37
CA VAL A 162 2.49 10.11 0.59
C VAL A 162 1.06 10.47 0.18
N GLY A 163 0.59 11.65 0.56
CA GLY A 163 -0.75 12.13 0.23
C GLY A 163 -0.94 12.28 -1.28
N GLY A 164 0.03 12.89 -1.98
CA GLY A 164 -0.02 13.07 -3.43
C GLY A 164 -0.08 11.74 -4.19
N VAL A 165 0.78 10.78 -3.82
CA VAL A 165 0.76 9.43 -4.43
C VAL A 165 -0.52 8.66 -4.05
N GLY A 166 -1.03 8.84 -2.84
CA GLY A 166 -2.30 8.25 -2.41
C GLY A 166 -3.50 8.77 -3.23
N VAL A 167 -3.55 10.08 -3.47
CA VAL A 167 -4.55 10.70 -4.36
C VAL A 167 -4.40 10.18 -5.78
N LEU A 168 -3.17 10.02 -6.28
CA LEU A 168 -2.91 9.45 -7.60
C LEU A 168 -3.45 8.01 -7.72
N CYS A 169 -3.32 7.19 -6.67
CA CYS A 169 -3.89 5.84 -6.64
C CYS A 169 -5.44 5.85 -6.67
N TRP A 170 -6.09 6.85 -6.06
CA TRP A 170 -7.54 7.02 -6.16
C TRP A 170 -8.02 7.37 -7.58
N VAL A 171 -7.20 8.05 -8.39
CA VAL A 171 -7.55 8.37 -9.79
C VAL A 171 -7.80 7.09 -10.58
N VAL A 172 -7.00 6.05 -10.37
CA VAL A 172 -7.15 4.75 -11.03
C VAL A 172 -8.52 4.12 -10.73
N GLU A 173 -8.95 4.12 -9.47
CA GLU A 173 -10.26 3.60 -9.09
C GLU A 173 -11.42 4.47 -9.62
N LEU A 174 -11.25 5.80 -9.65
CA LEU A 174 -12.23 6.71 -10.24
C LEU A 174 -12.40 6.49 -11.75
N LEU A 175 -11.34 6.12 -12.47
CA LEU A 175 -11.44 5.78 -13.89
C LEU A 175 -12.30 4.54 -14.13
N LEU A 176 -12.19 3.52 -13.26
CA LEU A 176 -13.04 2.32 -13.32
C LEU A 176 -14.49 2.61 -12.91
N LEU A 177 -14.72 3.66 -12.13
CA LEU A 177 -16.07 4.10 -11.76
C LEU A 177 -16.85 4.67 -12.96
N VAL A 178 -16.17 5.22 -13.97
CA VAL A 178 -16.81 5.73 -15.19
C VAL A 178 -17.48 4.60 -15.96
N ASP A 179 -16.79 3.47 -16.10
CA ASP A 179 -17.24 2.27 -16.77
C ASP A 179 -17.66 1.20 -15.74
N TRP A 180 -18.40 1.61 -14.71
CA TRP A 180 -18.68 0.76 -13.55
C TRP A 180 -19.37 -0.56 -13.94
N VAL A 181 -18.82 -1.66 -13.41
CA VAL A 181 -19.33 -3.03 -13.56
C VAL A 181 -19.55 -3.63 -12.17
N PRO A 182 -20.74 -4.23 -11.89
CA PRO A 182 -20.94 -4.95 -10.64
C PRO A 182 -20.04 -6.19 -10.59
N TYR A 183 -19.53 -6.52 -9.40
CA TYR A 183 -18.57 -7.63 -9.24
C TYR A 183 -19.12 -8.96 -9.76
N ALA A 184 -20.43 -9.19 -9.61
CA ALA A 184 -21.10 -10.40 -10.10
C ALA A 184 -21.01 -10.60 -11.62
N SER A 185 -20.73 -9.55 -12.39
CA SER A 185 -20.62 -9.56 -13.84
C SER A 185 -19.19 -9.34 -14.34
N ALA A 186 -18.25 -9.03 -13.44
CA ALA A 186 -16.87 -8.76 -13.80
C ALA A 186 -16.01 -10.03 -13.71
N THR A 187 -15.01 -10.16 -14.58
CA THR A 187 -14.10 -11.31 -14.58
C THR A 187 -12.92 -11.20 -13.61
N PHE A 188 -12.95 -10.22 -12.69
CA PHE A 188 -11.95 -10.05 -11.64
C PHE A 188 -11.93 -11.24 -10.66
N ILE A 189 -10.72 -11.62 -10.21
CA ILE A 189 -10.58 -12.67 -9.19
C ILE A 189 -11.13 -12.20 -7.84
N ARG A 190 -11.05 -10.89 -7.58
CA ARG A 190 -11.38 -10.30 -6.29
C ARG A 190 -12.17 -8.99 -6.42
N PRO A 191 -13.07 -8.67 -5.47
CA PRO A 191 -13.66 -7.34 -5.39
C PRO A 191 -12.64 -6.29 -4.93
N PHE A 192 -12.70 -5.15 -5.61
CA PHE A 192 -11.98 -3.89 -5.32
C PHE A 192 -12.91 -2.86 -4.67
N TYR A 193 -12.36 -1.76 -4.13
CA TYR A 193 -13.17 -0.72 -3.49
C TYR A 193 -14.27 -0.17 -4.40
N PHE A 194 -14.01 0.08 -5.69
CA PHE A 194 -15.03 0.59 -6.63
C PHE A 194 -16.26 -0.33 -6.79
N HIS A 195 -16.15 -1.63 -6.50
CA HIS A 195 -17.30 -2.54 -6.53
C HIS A 195 -18.26 -2.30 -5.36
N HIS A 196 -17.79 -1.73 -4.26
CA HIS A 196 -18.57 -1.41 -3.07
C HIS A 196 -18.72 0.11 -2.92
N LEU A 197 -19.59 0.71 -3.74
CA LEU A 197 -19.77 2.18 -3.81
C LEU A 197 -19.88 2.90 -2.45
N PRO A 198 -20.68 2.43 -1.46
CA PRO A 198 -20.74 3.10 -0.17
C PRO A 198 -19.39 3.11 0.55
N LEU A 199 -18.68 1.98 0.54
CA LEU A 199 -17.36 1.85 1.15
C LEU A 199 -16.34 2.72 0.42
N PHE A 200 -16.39 2.74 -0.92
CA PHE A 200 -15.56 3.59 -1.76
C PHE A 200 -15.71 5.07 -1.37
N PHE A 201 -16.95 5.59 -1.36
CA PHE A 201 -17.19 7.00 -1.03
C PHE A 201 -16.84 7.34 0.42
N CYS A 202 -17.12 6.45 1.38
CA CYS A 202 -16.74 6.67 2.77
C CYS A 202 -15.22 6.76 2.94
N LEU A 203 -14.45 5.87 2.30
CA LEU A 203 -13.00 5.88 2.35
C LEU A 203 -12.40 7.08 1.63
N PHE A 204 -12.86 7.33 0.41
CA PHE A 204 -12.42 8.46 -0.40
C PHE A 204 -12.68 9.77 0.34
N LEU A 205 -13.90 9.98 0.84
CA LEU A 205 -14.25 11.18 1.60
C LEU A 205 -13.45 11.29 2.89
N SER A 206 -13.26 10.18 3.63
CA SER A 206 -12.41 10.17 4.83
C SER A 206 -10.99 10.64 4.50
N GLN A 207 -10.40 10.14 3.41
CA GLN A 207 -9.03 10.47 3.03
C GLN A 207 -8.90 11.90 2.49
N VAL A 208 -9.86 12.36 1.68
CA VAL A 208 -9.93 13.75 1.20
C VAL A 208 -10.11 14.72 2.36
N LEU A 209 -11.03 14.46 3.29
CA LEU A 209 -11.24 15.29 4.49
C LEU A 209 -9.98 15.34 5.35
N THR A 210 -9.30 14.20 5.53
CA THR A 210 -8.03 14.14 6.26
C THR A 210 -6.98 15.04 5.62
N PHE A 211 -6.83 14.95 4.30
CA PHE A 211 -5.89 15.77 3.55
C PHE A 211 -6.26 17.25 3.58
N ALA A 212 -7.55 17.59 3.43
CA ALA A 212 -8.04 18.97 3.48
C ALA A 212 -7.85 19.60 4.86
N CYS A 213 -8.22 18.91 5.94
CA CYS A 213 -7.99 19.37 7.32
C CYS A 213 -6.50 19.57 7.59
N TYR A 214 -5.65 18.68 7.08
CA TYR A 214 -4.20 18.81 7.19
C TYR A 214 -3.68 20.06 6.47
N PHE A 215 -4.09 20.23 5.21
CA PHE A 215 -3.70 21.35 4.40
C PHE A 215 -4.10 22.67 5.06
N LEU A 216 -5.33 22.74 5.57
CA LEU A 216 -5.83 23.88 6.34
C LEU A 216 -4.99 24.14 7.61
N GLU A 217 -4.57 23.10 8.35
CA GLU A 217 -3.70 23.29 9.52
C GLU A 217 -2.32 23.83 9.12
N ILE A 218 -1.74 23.39 8.00
CA ILE A 218 -0.49 24.00 7.50
C ILE A 218 -0.71 25.49 7.22
N LEU A 219 -1.77 25.83 6.48
CA LEU A 219 -2.07 27.20 6.09
C LEU A 219 -2.30 28.09 7.32
N LEU A 220 -3.09 27.63 8.28
CA LEU A 220 -3.36 28.35 9.53
C LEU A 220 -2.08 28.59 10.33
N ARG A 221 -1.22 27.58 10.46
CA ARG A 221 0.08 27.77 11.13
C ARG A 221 0.99 28.74 10.36
N GLY A 222 0.97 28.70 9.03
CA GLY A 222 1.68 29.66 8.19
C GLY A 222 1.20 31.09 8.44
N ALA A 223 -0.11 31.30 8.43
CA ALA A 223 -0.74 32.60 8.69
C ALA A 223 -0.46 33.11 10.10
N VAL A 224 -0.61 32.26 11.14
CA VAL A 224 -0.34 32.64 12.53
C VAL A 224 1.14 32.98 12.75
N MET A 225 2.07 32.28 12.08
CA MET A 225 3.49 32.66 12.15
C MET A 225 3.77 33.98 11.43
N ALA A 226 3.09 34.27 10.32
CA ALA A 226 3.22 35.54 9.63
C ALA A 226 2.65 36.73 10.43
N VAL A 227 1.53 36.52 11.13
CA VAL A 227 0.93 37.52 12.02
C VAL A 227 1.71 37.64 13.33
N GLY A 228 2.07 36.52 13.95
CA GLY A 228 2.85 36.47 15.19
C GLY A 228 4.27 36.98 15.05
N ALA A 229 4.86 36.93 13.84
CA ALA A 229 6.12 37.61 13.54
C ALA A 229 5.98 39.14 13.60
N ARG A 230 4.78 39.70 13.35
CA ARG A 230 4.49 41.12 13.63
C ARG A 230 4.30 41.39 15.12
N ASP A 231 3.71 40.45 15.86
CA ASP A 231 3.42 40.63 17.30
C ASP A 231 4.59 40.32 18.24
N THR A 232 5.68 39.70 17.75
CA THR A 232 6.88 39.43 18.55
C THR A 232 7.61 40.69 19.05
N GLU A 233 7.23 41.89 18.58
CA GLU A 233 7.62 43.15 19.23
C GLU A 233 6.87 43.43 20.56
N SER A 234 5.75 42.76 20.86
CA SER A 234 4.87 43.12 22.00
C SER A 234 4.90 42.17 23.21
N GLY A 235 5.79 41.17 23.24
CA GLY A 235 6.17 40.49 24.50
C GLY A 235 5.10 39.68 25.26
N LYS A 236 3.94 39.35 24.69
CA LYS A 236 2.93 38.52 25.39
C LYS A 236 2.77 37.11 24.80
N LYS A 237 3.47 36.13 25.39
CA LYS A 237 3.24 34.69 25.16
C LYS A 237 2.07 34.18 26.00
N SER A 238 0.85 34.28 25.47
CA SER A 238 -0.32 33.57 26.02
C SER A 238 -0.24 32.08 25.68
N ARG A 239 0.07 31.24 26.68
CA ARG A 239 0.00 29.77 26.63
C ARG A 239 -1.24 29.30 27.40
N GLY A 240 -2.42 29.41 26.78
CA GLY A 240 -3.65 28.84 27.32
C GLY A 240 -3.76 27.32 27.06
N TRP A 241 -4.41 26.60 27.99
CA TRP A 241 -4.72 25.16 27.86
C TRP A 241 -5.64 24.84 26.66
N PHE A 242 -6.40 25.83 26.20
CA PHE A 242 -7.21 25.82 24.97
C PHE A 242 -6.46 26.33 23.72
N ALA A 243 -5.12 26.26 23.70
CA ALA A 243 -4.38 26.55 22.49
C ALA A 243 -4.80 25.55 21.37
N PRO A 244 -5.27 26.03 20.21
CA PRO A 244 -5.70 25.17 19.12
C PRO A 244 -4.55 24.22 18.73
N GLY A 245 -4.81 22.91 18.76
CA GLY A 245 -3.87 21.91 18.26
C GLY A 245 -3.19 20.98 19.27
N ARG A 246 -3.82 20.59 20.40
CA ARG A 246 -3.41 19.35 21.12
C ARG A 246 -4.46 18.26 21.08
N TYR A 247 -5.72 18.56 21.39
CA TYR A 247 -6.81 17.58 21.33
C TYR A 247 -7.24 17.24 19.90
N SER A 248 -7.31 18.25 19.00
CA SER A 248 -7.71 18.00 17.61
C SER A 248 -6.68 17.12 16.86
N LYS A 249 -5.37 17.29 17.12
CA LYS A 249 -4.33 16.53 16.40
C LYS A 249 -4.42 15.02 16.56
N TRP A 250 -4.89 14.54 17.71
CA TRP A 250 -5.00 13.11 17.99
C TRP A 250 -6.25 12.51 17.36
N MET A 251 -7.39 13.19 17.46
CA MET A 251 -8.64 12.75 16.81
C MET A 251 -8.56 12.82 15.28
N PHE A 252 -8.01 13.90 14.72
CA PHE A 252 -7.86 14.05 13.27
C PHE A 252 -6.83 13.07 12.67
N GLY A 253 -5.82 12.67 13.43
CA GLY A 253 -4.86 11.65 12.97
C GLY A 253 -5.35 10.22 13.13
N SER A 254 -6.18 9.94 14.14
CA SER A 254 -6.67 8.57 14.42
C SER A 254 -7.92 8.21 13.63
N SER A 255 -8.83 9.15 13.35
CA SER A 255 -10.03 8.91 12.54
C SER A 255 -9.75 8.27 11.16
N PRO A 256 -8.76 8.73 10.37
CA PRO A 256 -8.46 8.16 9.05
C PRO A 256 -7.83 6.78 9.19
N LEU A 257 -7.02 6.58 10.22
CA LEU A 257 -6.41 5.28 10.52
C LEU A 257 -7.47 4.27 10.94
N VAL A 258 -8.45 4.68 11.77
CA VAL A 258 -9.60 3.85 12.17
C VAL A 258 -10.51 3.59 10.97
N ALA A 259 -10.73 4.57 10.09
CA ALA A 259 -11.50 4.38 8.86
C ALA A 259 -10.80 3.41 7.91
N CYS A 260 -9.48 3.51 7.73
CA CYS A 260 -8.71 2.61 6.89
C CYS A 260 -8.63 1.20 7.47
N LEU A 261 -8.35 1.06 8.78
CA LEU A 261 -8.37 -0.25 9.44
C LEU A 261 -9.77 -0.85 9.47
N GLY A 262 -10.79 -0.03 9.69
CA GLY A 262 -12.19 -0.43 9.65
C GLY A 262 -12.60 -0.90 8.26
N ALA A 263 -12.21 -0.19 7.20
CA ALA A 263 -12.45 -0.60 5.84
C ALA A 263 -11.65 -1.84 5.44
N MET A 264 -10.39 -1.94 5.89
CA MET A 264 -9.58 -3.14 5.72
C MET A 264 -10.28 -4.32 6.42
N TRP A 265 -10.81 -4.13 7.62
CA TRP A 265 -11.54 -5.15 8.35
C TRP A 265 -12.91 -5.48 7.73
N ILE A 266 -13.63 -4.51 7.18
CA ILE A 266 -14.90 -4.74 6.48
C ILE A 266 -14.65 -5.49 5.16
N LYS A 267 -13.67 -5.03 4.38
CA LYS A 267 -13.27 -5.69 3.13
C LYS A 267 -12.79 -7.11 3.41
N TYR A 268 -11.82 -7.27 4.31
CA TYR A 268 -11.20 -8.58 4.54
C TYR A 268 -11.99 -9.49 5.47
N GLY A 269 -12.73 -8.97 6.45
CA GLY A 269 -13.45 -9.78 7.44
C GLY A 269 -14.95 -9.98 7.18
N TRP A 270 -15.59 -9.06 6.45
CA TRP A 270 -17.04 -9.11 6.18
C TRP A 270 -17.37 -9.56 4.76
N VAL A 271 -16.69 -8.99 3.76
CA VAL A 271 -16.90 -9.39 2.34
C VAL A 271 -16.26 -10.74 2.06
N TYR A 272 -15.17 -11.08 2.74
CA TYR A 272 -14.57 -12.41 2.70
C TYR A 272 -14.79 -13.12 4.04
N ARG A 273 -15.38 -14.33 4.02
CA ARG A 273 -15.51 -15.16 5.23
C ARG A 273 -14.14 -15.26 5.93
N ALA A 274 -14.10 -14.90 7.22
CA ALA A 274 -12.90 -14.84 8.04
C ALA A 274 -12.00 -16.11 8.01
N SER A 275 -12.56 -17.28 7.68
CA SER A 275 -11.80 -18.52 7.52
C SER A 275 -10.91 -18.60 6.27
N LEU A 276 -11.14 -17.75 5.26
CA LEU A 276 -10.35 -17.70 4.00
C LEU A 276 -9.25 -16.62 4.02
N VAL A 277 -9.31 -15.69 4.98
CA VAL A 277 -8.43 -14.51 5.09
C VAL A 277 -7.00 -14.91 5.47
N MET A 278 -6.83 -15.97 6.26
CA MET A 278 -5.52 -16.48 6.66
C MET A 278 -4.91 -17.44 5.63
N ASN A 279 -5.72 -18.06 4.77
CA ASN A 279 -5.28 -19.09 3.81
C ASN A 279 -4.95 -18.54 2.42
N SER A 280 -5.10 -17.23 2.18
CA SER A 280 -4.79 -16.68 0.87
C SER A 280 -4.09 -15.34 1.02
N VAL A 281 -2.83 -15.30 0.58
CA VAL A 281 -1.99 -14.11 0.50
C VAL A 281 -2.56 -13.17 -0.58
N ARG A 282 -3.73 -12.59 -0.32
CA ARG A 282 -4.48 -11.74 -1.25
C ARG A 282 -3.93 -10.31 -1.36
N PHE A 283 -2.88 -9.99 -0.59
CA PHE A 283 -2.09 -8.76 -0.74
C PHE A 283 -1.05 -8.87 -1.86
N LEU A 284 -0.97 -10.02 -2.52
CA LEU A 284 -0.13 -10.21 -3.69
C LEU A 284 -1.02 -10.20 -4.93
N PRO A 285 -0.72 -9.36 -5.93
CA PRO A 285 -1.16 -9.61 -7.30
C PRO A 285 -0.90 -11.08 -7.64
N ARG A 286 -1.88 -11.72 -8.27
CA ARG A 286 -1.65 -13.07 -8.80
C ARG A 286 -0.86 -12.93 -10.10
N SER A 287 0.22 -13.70 -10.20
CA SER A 287 1.05 -13.80 -11.39
C SER A 287 1.28 -15.26 -11.75
N SER A 288 1.66 -15.50 -13.01
CA SER A 288 2.16 -16.80 -13.48
C SER A 288 3.49 -17.17 -12.81
N MET A 289 4.21 -16.16 -12.31
CA MET A 289 5.52 -16.35 -11.68
C MET A 289 5.42 -16.91 -10.26
N GLY A 290 6.26 -17.90 -9.99
CA GLY A 290 6.40 -18.53 -8.69
C GLY A 290 7.45 -17.86 -7.81
N PHE A 291 7.35 -18.03 -6.49
CA PHE A 291 8.43 -17.68 -5.56
C PHE A 291 9.73 -18.46 -5.81
N ALA A 292 9.65 -19.59 -6.51
CA ALA A 292 10.80 -20.41 -6.88
C ALA A 292 11.66 -19.77 -7.97
N GLU A 293 11.17 -18.73 -8.65
CA GLU A 293 11.96 -18.00 -9.63
C GLU A 293 13.04 -17.15 -8.96
N LEU A 294 14.23 -17.17 -9.58
CA LEU A 294 15.45 -16.62 -9.00
C LEU A 294 15.35 -15.11 -8.75
N ASP A 295 14.79 -14.37 -9.70
CA ASP A 295 14.58 -12.92 -9.61
C ASP A 295 13.60 -12.55 -8.48
N GLN A 296 12.51 -13.30 -8.33
CA GLN A 296 11.52 -13.11 -7.27
C GLN A 296 12.12 -13.39 -5.89
N MET A 297 12.91 -14.46 -5.76
CA MET A 297 13.61 -14.77 -4.52
C MET A 297 14.62 -13.66 -4.15
N PHE A 298 15.43 -13.19 -5.11
CA PHE A 298 16.39 -12.11 -4.86
C PHE A 298 15.71 -10.80 -4.49
N ALA A 299 14.60 -10.46 -5.14
CA ALA A 299 13.82 -9.28 -4.78
C ALA A 299 13.36 -9.34 -3.31
N ALA A 300 12.74 -10.46 -2.90
CA ALA A 300 12.26 -10.63 -1.54
C ALA A 300 13.40 -10.55 -0.50
N VAL A 301 14.54 -11.21 -0.77
CA VAL A 301 15.73 -11.16 0.09
C VAL A 301 16.29 -9.73 0.17
N GLY A 302 16.33 -9.01 -0.94
CA GLY A 302 16.78 -7.61 -0.98
C GLY A 302 15.93 -6.70 -0.07
N GLY A 303 14.60 -6.84 -0.13
CA GLY A 303 13.71 -6.10 0.77
C GLY A 303 13.90 -6.48 2.24
N LEU A 304 14.06 -7.77 2.54
CA LEU A 304 14.32 -8.26 3.90
C LEU A 304 15.64 -7.69 4.45
N MET A 305 16.68 -7.62 3.63
CA MET A 305 17.96 -7.01 4.00
C MET A 305 17.80 -5.52 4.32
N ALA A 306 17.07 -4.77 3.49
CA ALA A 306 16.79 -3.34 3.75
C ALA A 306 16.08 -3.14 5.10
N LEU A 307 15.09 -3.97 5.40
CA LEU A 307 14.41 -3.97 6.69
C LEU A 307 15.37 -4.32 7.85
N ALA A 308 16.20 -5.34 7.70
CA ALA A 308 17.16 -5.75 8.72
C ALA A 308 18.18 -4.64 9.05
N PHE A 309 18.70 -3.96 8.02
CA PHE A 309 19.59 -2.82 8.21
C PHE A 309 18.89 -1.64 8.88
N SER A 310 17.66 -1.31 8.48
CA SER A 310 16.86 -0.26 9.12
C SER A 310 16.60 -0.55 10.61
N LEU A 311 16.35 -1.81 10.96
CA LEU A 311 16.23 -2.25 12.36
C LEU A 311 17.55 -2.14 13.13
N GLN A 312 18.66 -2.55 12.51
CA GLN A 312 19.99 -2.47 13.11
C GLN A 312 20.38 -1.01 13.37
N ASP A 313 20.17 -0.12 12.40
CA ASP A 313 20.45 1.30 12.52
C ASP A 313 19.57 1.96 13.58
N ALA A 314 18.28 1.64 13.61
CA ALA A 314 17.38 2.11 14.66
C ALA A 314 17.84 1.66 16.06
N ARG A 315 18.34 0.42 16.21
CA ARG A 315 18.89 -0.08 17.48
C ARG A 315 20.18 0.65 17.85
N ARG A 316 21.12 0.80 16.91
CA ARG A 316 22.41 1.45 17.14
C ARG A 316 22.26 2.91 17.54
N GLU A 317 21.35 3.64 16.89
CA GLU A 317 21.19 5.06 17.19
C GLU A 317 20.49 5.29 18.54
N ARG A 318 19.58 4.39 18.93
CA ARG A 318 18.99 4.40 20.28
C ARG A 318 20.00 4.16 21.39
N THR A 319 20.91 3.21 21.21
CA THR A 319 21.95 2.95 22.23
C THR A 319 22.89 4.14 22.34
N ARG A 320 23.23 4.79 21.22
CA ARG A 320 24.01 6.03 21.19
C ARG A 320 23.31 7.18 21.93
N GLU A 321 22.02 7.42 21.69
CA GLU A 321 21.26 8.45 22.41
C GLU A 321 21.16 8.18 23.92
N ARG A 322 20.97 6.92 24.32
CA ARG A 322 20.96 6.53 25.74
C ARG A 322 22.29 6.80 26.42
N ARG A 323 23.42 6.50 25.76
CA ARG A 323 24.76 6.81 26.29
C ARG A 323 24.95 8.32 26.47
N LYS A 324 24.65 9.11 25.43
CA LYS A 324 24.73 10.58 25.49
C LYS A 324 23.85 11.18 26.60
N SER A 325 22.62 10.68 26.75
CA SER A 325 21.71 11.13 27.80
C SER A 325 22.22 10.76 29.21
N GLY A 326 22.86 9.60 29.35
CA GLY A 326 23.50 9.17 30.60
C GLY A 326 24.69 10.05 30.97
N GLU A 327 25.55 10.37 30.00
CA GLU A 327 26.69 11.29 30.19
C GLU A 327 26.22 12.69 30.57
N LEU A 328 25.22 13.23 29.88
CA LEU A 328 24.66 14.55 30.19
C LEU A 328 24.05 14.59 31.60
N ARG A 329 23.37 13.52 32.04
CA ARG A 329 22.84 13.40 33.40
C ARG A 329 23.95 13.37 34.45
N LYS A 330 25.03 12.62 34.20
CA LYS A 330 26.20 12.58 35.08
C LYS A 330 26.88 13.94 35.19
N ALA A 331 27.11 14.62 34.07
CA ALA A 331 27.69 15.96 34.04
C ALA A 331 26.81 16.99 34.77
N THR A 332 25.49 16.94 34.56
CA THR A 332 24.53 17.81 35.24
C THR A 332 24.50 17.54 36.75
N ALA A 333 24.62 16.27 37.17
CA ALA A 333 24.70 15.92 38.59
C ALA A 333 26.00 16.48 39.20
N GLN A 334 27.16 16.26 38.57
CA GLN A 334 28.44 16.79 39.04
C GLN A 334 28.42 18.32 39.20
N ALA A 335 27.83 19.04 38.24
CA ALA A 335 27.67 20.50 38.30
C ALA A 335 26.71 21.00 39.40
N ARG A 336 25.87 20.12 39.97
CA ARG A 336 25.02 20.43 41.13
C ARG A 336 25.70 20.16 42.46
N TRP A 337 26.55 19.14 42.55
CA TRP A 337 27.27 18.78 43.77
C TRP A 337 28.54 19.61 43.99
N GLY A 338 29.08 20.23 42.93
CA GLY A 338 30.23 21.14 43.01
C GLY A 338 29.89 22.60 43.35
N ARG A 339 28.62 22.89 43.68
CA ARG A 339 28.13 24.16 44.22
C ARG A 339 27.56 23.89 45.60
#